data_AF-A0A7S7PUW9-F1
#
_entry.id   AF-A0A7S7PUW9-F1
#
_cell.length_a   1.000
_cell.length_b   1.000
_cell.length_c   1.000
_cell.angle_alpha   90.00
_cell.angle_beta   90.00
_cell.angle_gamma   90.00
#
_symmetry.space_group_name_H-M   'P 1'
#
loop_
_entity.id
_entity.type
_entity.pdbx_description
1 polymer ?
#
loop_
_entity_poly.entity_id
_entity_poly.type
_entity_poly.pdbx_seq_one_letter_code
_entity_poly.pdbx_strand_id
1 'polypeptide(L)'
;MPILRWGADHAHMADPSDPRRSVRRWCRKWAPWLDEPAIDQIIRYTKTSNKRWAADQCAAVLNITVRDRQKLSFRFIGACDDPSYAFRLNISRAKAAAKSRRRRAKNSTGRKRGRPKSTEARPWELLGISRATYFRRKSLGNEAKSPKNETENASRHIIDNRERDGISVSRVQVRARPDLVKPTRGAIAPAFGPTVALAGAVLVRPRLRMHLNYFEGKKGGTGETSTTTTTMDAG
;
A
#
# COMPACT_ATOMS: atom_id res chain seq x y z
N MET A 1 0.29 -28.81 4.81
CA MET A 1 1.46 -27.98 5.18
C MET A 1 1.52 -26.67 4.37
N PRO A 2 0.57 -25.73 4.52
CA PRO A 2 0.54 -24.50 3.71
C PRO A 2 1.74 -23.57 3.99
N ILE A 3 2.26 -23.56 5.21
CA ILE A 3 3.42 -22.75 5.60
C ILE A 3 4.72 -23.17 4.92
N LEU A 4 4.97 -24.48 4.78
CA LEU A 4 6.16 -25.01 4.11
C LEU A 4 6.15 -24.66 2.61
N ARG A 5 4.97 -24.75 1.97
CA ARG A 5 4.80 -24.35 0.57
C ARG A 5 5.07 -22.87 0.38
N TRP A 6 4.50 -22.02 1.24
CA TRP A 6 4.72 -20.57 1.21
C TRP A 6 6.21 -20.23 1.34
N GLY A 7 6.90 -20.81 2.31
CA GLY A 7 8.33 -20.54 2.51
C GLY A 7 9.20 -21.06 1.38
N ALA A 8 8.87 -22.23 0.83
CA ALA A 8 9.55 -22.81 -0.32
C ALA A 8 9.34 -21.99 -1.61
N ASP A 9 8.13 -21.48 -1.89
CA ASP A 9 7.89 -20.59 -3.04
C ASP A 9 8.75 -19.32 -2.95
N HIS A 10 8.90 -18.71 -1.76
CA HIS A 10 9.78 -17.55 -1.57
C HIS A 10 11.26 -17.89 -1.71
N ALA A 11 11.70 -19.03 -1.18
CA ALA A 11 13.08 -19.50 -1.35
C ALA A 11 13.40 -19.74 -2.83
N HIS A 12 12.45 -20.31 -3.59
CA HIS A 12 12.58 -20.49 -5.03
C HIS A 12 12.79 -19.16 -5.77
N MET A 13 12.09 -18.09 -5.36
CA MET A 13 12.25 -16.76 -5.99
C MET A 13 13.49 -15.98 -5.53
N ALA A 14 14.04 -16.29 -4.36
CA ALA A 14 15.14 -15.53 -3.76
C ALA A 14 16.49 -15.72 -4.49
N ASP A 15 16.69 -16.88 -5.12
CA ASP A 15 17.89 -17.20 -5.89
C ASP A 15 17.47 -17.79 -7.25
N PRO A 16 17.34 -16.94 -8.30
CA PRO A 16 16.90 -17.41 -9.61
C PRO A 16 17.97 -18.24 -10.34
N SER A 17 19.24 -18.21 -9.91
CA SER A 17 20.32 -18.97 -10.53
C SER A 17 20.27 -20.45 -10.14
N ASP A 18 19.97 -20.76 -8.88
CA ASP A 18 19.78 -22.13 -8.39
C ASP A 18 18.61 -22.23 -7.40
N PRO A 19 17.36 -22.17 -7.90
CA PRO A 19 16.18 -22.16 -7.04
C PRO A 19 16.01 -23.48 -6.29
N ARG A 20 16.50 -24.61 -6.84
CA ARG A 20 16.45 -25.92 -6.19
C ARG A 20 17.30 -25.94 -4.92
N ARG A 21 18.55 -25.48 -5.01
CA ARG A 21 19.45 -25.39 -3.85
C ARG A 21 18.92 -24.41 -2.81
N SER A 22 18.34 -23.29 -3.23
CA SER A 22 17.74 -22.31 -2.32
C SER A 22 16.59 -22.91 -1.50
N VAL A 23 15.64 -23.59 -2.15
CA VAL A 23 14.53 -24.29 -1.47
C VAL A 23 15.06 -25.35 -0.51
N ARG A 24 16.04 -26.16 -0.94
CA ARG A 24 16.64 -27.21 -0.09
C ARG A 24 17.30 -26.61 1.15
N ARG A 25 18.08 -25.54 1.00
CA ARG A 25 18.73 -24.83 2.12
C ARG A 25 17.69 -24.24 3.08
N TRP A 26 16.61 -23.69 2.54
CA TRP A 26 15.50 -23.16 3.35
C TRP A 26 14.81 -24.27 4.15
N CYS A 27 14.45 -25.38 3.52
CA CYS A 27 13.85 -26.54 4.19
C CYS A 27 14.76 -27.10 5.28
N ARG A 28 16.06 -27.29 5.00
CA ARG A 28 17.01 -27.79 6.01
C ARG A 28 17.18 -26.85 7.21
N LYS A 29 17.07 -25.54 7.00
CA LYS A 29 17.15 -24.54 8.08
C LYS A 29 15.89 -24.49 8.94
N TRP A 30 14.71 -24.54 8.34
CA TRP A 30 13.45 -24.26 9.04
C TRP A 30 12.58 -25.48 9.31
N ALA A 31 12.84 -26.60 8.65
CA ALA A 31 12.16 -27.88 8.81
C ALA A 31 13.19 -29.04 8.76
N PRO A 32 14.15 -29.10 9.71
CA PRO A 32 15.21 -30.12 9.72
C PRO A 32 14.67 -31.55 9.86
N TRP A 33 13.46 -31.72 10.41
CA TRP A 33 12.76 -33.01 10.53
C TRP A 33 12.20 -33.55 9.21
N LEU A 34 12.37 -32.82 8.09
CA LEU A 34 11.89 -33.26 6.79
C LEU A 34 12.93 -34.17 6.11
N ASP A 35 12.50 -35.36 5.69
CA ASP A 35 13.35 -36.29 4.95
C ASP A 35 13.62 -35.79 3.53
N GLU A 36 14.72 -36.28 2.95
CA GLU A 36 15.13 -35.90 1.59
C GLU A 36 14.05 -36.10 0.50
N PRO A 37 13.33 -37.24 0.44
CA PRO A 37 12.24 -37.41 -0.54
C PRO A 37 11.11 -36.39 -0.36
N ALA A 38 10.81 -36.00 0.88
CA ALA A 38 9.79 -34.97 1.16
C ALA A 38 10.27 -33.58 0.71
N ILE A 39 11.55 -33.26 0.89
CA ILE A 39 12.14 -32.01 0.37
C ILE A 39 12.08 -31.99 -1.15
N ASP A 40 12.43 -33.09 -1.82
CA ASP A 40 12.35 -33.21 -3.28
C ASP A 40 10.90 -33.06 -3.79
N GLN A 41 9.90 -33.55 -3.05
CA GLN A 41 8.49 -33.34 -3.40
C GLN A 41 8.10 -31.85 -3.32
N ILE A 42 8.57 -31.12 -2.31
CA ILE A 42 8.35 -29.67 -2.19
C ILE A 42 9.03 -28.93 -3.34
N ILE A 43 10.26 -29.32 -3.71
CA ILE A 43 10.99 -28.74 -4.85
C ILE A 43 10.20 -28.95 -6.16
N ARG A 44 9.70 -30.17 -6.40
CA ARG A 44 8.88 -30.46 -7.60
C ARG A 44 7.62 -29.62 -7.65
N TYR A 45 6.95 -29.43 -6.50
CA TYR A 45 5.76 -28.60 -6.40
C TYR A 45 6.07 -27.12 -6.64
N THR A 46 7.07 -26.56 -5.97
CA THR A 46 7.44 -25.13 -6.12
C THR A 46 7.87 -24.77 -7.53
N LYS A 47 8.50 -25.71 -8.25
CA LYS A 47 8.84 -25.54 -9.68
C LYS A 47 7.61 -25.29 -10.55
N THR A 48 6.46 -25.87 -10.22
CA THR A 48 5.21 -25.69 -10.98
C THR A 48 4.32 -24.58 -10.43
N SER A 49 4.29 -24.37 -9.11
CA SER A 49 3.47 -23.32 -8.50
C SER A 49 4.06 -21.93 -8.66
N ASN A 50 5.40 -21.79 -8.49
CA ASN A 50 6.19 -20.55 -8.37
C ASN A 50 5.33 -19.30 -8.10
N LYS A 51 4.57 -19.36 -7.01
CA LYS A 51 3.46 -18.43 -6.83
C LYS A 51 3.99 -17.15 -6.21
N ARG A 52 3.73 -16.03 -6.86
CA ARG A 52 3.89 -14.71 -6.23
C ARG A 52 2.76 -14.49 -5.24
N TRP A 53 3.06 -14.70 -3.96
CA TRP A 53 2.09 -14.52 -2.88
C TRP A 53 1.82 -13.03 -2.63
N ALA A 54 0.55 -12.62 -2.75
CA ALA A 54 0.14 -11.29 -2.32
C ALA A 54 0.20 -11.17 -0.79
N ALA A 55 0.37 -9.95 -0.26
CA ALA A 55 0.50 -9.71 1.19
C ALA A 55 -0.65 -10.31 2.02
N ASP A 56 -1.89 -10.24 1.52
CA ASP A 56 -3.06 -10.83 2.16
C ASP A 56 -3.10 -12.36 2.08
N GLN A 57 -2.62 -12.92 0.97
CA GLN A 57 -2.49 -14.37 0.85
C GLN A 57 -1.43 -14.91 1.82
N CYS A 58 -0.30 -14.19 1.98
CA CYS A 58 0.70 -14.50 3.00
C CYS A 58 0.06 -14.48 4.40
N ALA A 59 -0.73 -13.46 4.71
CA ALA A 59 -1.38 -13.33 6.02
C ALA A 59 -2.39 -14.45 6.28
N ALA A 60 -3.16 -14.84 5.28
CA ALA A 60 -4.10 -15.97 5.38
C ALA A 60 -3.38 -17.31 5.61
N VAL A 61 -2.30 -17.58 4.88
CA VAL A 61 -1.51 -18.81 5.05
C VAL A 61 -0.82 -18.89 6.42
N LEU A 62 -0.26 -17.76 6.87
CA LEU A 62 0.45 -17.68 8.15
C LEU A 62 -0.50 -17.44 9.33
N ASN A 63 -1.80 -17.26 9.06
CA ASN A 63 -2.83 -16.91 10.01
C ASN A 63 -2.46 -15.70 10.89
N ILE A 64 -1.84 -14.69 10.28
CA ILE A 64 -1.36 -13.48 10.96
C ILE A 64 -2.53 -12.53 11.16
N THR A 65 -2.85 -12.22 12.42
CA THR A 65 -3.89 -11.24 12.76
C THR A 65 -3.36 -9.81 12.72
N VAL A 66 -4.24 -8.80 12.71
CA VAL A 66 -3.90 -7.38 12.84
C VAL A 66 -3.10 -7.15 14.13
N ARG A 67 -3.49 -7.85 15.21
CA ARG A 67 -2.79 -7.80 16.49
C ARG A 67 -1.36 -8.30 16.36
N ASP A 68 -1.15 -9.45 15.72
CA ASP A 68 0.19 -10.02 15.51
C ASP A 68 1.03 -9.12 14.61
N ARG A 69 0.44 -8.61 13.52
CA ARG A 69 1.07 -7.65 12.61
C ARG A 69 1.57 -6.41 13.33
N GLN A 70 0.76 -5.85 14.23
CA GLN A 70 1.12 -4.69 15.04
C GLN A 70 2.20 -5.02 16.07
N LYS A 71 2.06 -6.14 16.79
CA LYS A 71 3.02 -6.57 17.82
C LYS A 71 4.40 -6.84 17.22
N LEU A 72 4.46 -7.49 16.06
CA LEU A 72 5.70 -7.85 15.36
C LEU A 72 6.17 -6.79 14.37
N SER A 73 5.42 -5.68 14.23
CA SER A 73 5.72 -4.58 13.30
C SER A 73 5.94 -5.02 11.84
N PHE A 74 5.18 -6.01 11.37
CA PHE A 74 5.26 -6.45 9.98
C PHE A 74 4.75 -5.36 9.02
N ARG A 75 5.62 -4.87 8.15
CA ARG A 75 5.27 -3.87 7.11
C ARG A 75 4.66 -4.48 5.85
N PHE A 76 5.09 -5.67 5.46
CA PHE A 76 4.85 -6.23 4.13
C PHE A 76 3.86 -7.40 4.11
N ILE A 77 3.46 -7.90 5.27
CA ILE A 77 2.46 -8.96 5.40
C ILE A 77 1.13 -8.32 5.77
N GLY A 78 0.04 -8.77 5.14
CA GLY A 78 -1.32 -8.33 5.47
C GLY A 78 -1.78 -8.82 6.85
N ALA A 79 -3.08 -8.83 7.07
CA ALA A 79 -3.69 -9.48 8.23
C ALA A 79 -4.93 -10.28 7.78
N CYS A 80 -5.12 -11.48 8.34
CA CYS A 80 -6.18 -12.42 7.94
C CYS A 80 -7.56 -12.03 8.49
N ASP A 81 -7.59 -11.35 9.64
CA ASP A 81 -8.78 -10.82 10.31
C ASP A 81 -9.08 -9.35 9.93
N ASP A 82 -8.25 -8.75 9.08
CA ASP A 82 -8.47 -7.41 8.57
C ASP A 82 -9.60 -7.47 7.53
N PRO A 83 -10.75 -6.80 7.76
CA PRO A 83 -11.91 -6.86 6.89
C PRO A 83 -11.62 -6.38 5.47
N SER A 84 -12.62 -6.55 4.58
CA SER A 84 -12.49 -6.36 3.13
C SER A 84 -11.68 -5.12 2.71
N TYR A 85 -11.03 -5.19 1.55
CA TYR A 85 -10.22 -4.10 0.99
C TYR A 85 -10.91 -2.72 1.07
N ALA A 86 -12.23 -2.67 0.85
CA ALA A 86 -13.03 -1.46 0.97
C ALA A 86 -12.97 -0.83 2.38
N PHE A 87 -12.98 -1.64 3.43
CA PHE A 87 -12.87 -1.17 4.81
C PHE A 87 -11.49 -0.57 5.10
N ARG A 88 -10.42 -1.24 4.64
CA ARG A 88 -9.05 -0.72 4.75
C ARG A 88 -8.88 0.61 4.03
N LEU A 89 -9.45 0.72 2.83
CA LEU A 89 -9.43 1.93 2.04
C LEU A 89 -10.20 3.06 2.75
N ASN A 90 -11.34 2.76 3.37
CA ASN A 90 -12.12 3.72 4.14
C ASN A 90 -11.36 4.21 5.39
N ILE A 91 -10.73 3.31 6.16
CA ILE A 91 -9.87 3.68 7.29
C ILE A 91 -8.72 4.56 6.81
N SER A 92 -8.05 4.17 5.72
CA SER A 92 -6.93 4.93 5.15
C SER A 92 -7.37 6.34 4.73
N ARG A 93 -8.49 6.46 4.01
CA ARG A 93 -9.10 7.75 3.64
C ARG A 93 -9.46 8.60 4.86
N ALA A 94 -10.05 8.00 5.89
CA ALA A 94 -10.38 8.69 7.14
C ALA A 94 -9.12 9.22 7.86
N LYS A 95 -8.08 8.39 7.97
CA LYS A 95 -6.78 8.79 8.55
C LYS A 95 -6.12 9.90 7.74
N ALA A 96 -6.12 9.80 6.41
CA ALA A 96 -5.58 10.83 5.52
C ALA A 96 -6.35 12.15 5.65
N ALA A 97 -7.68 12.09 5.70
CA ALA A 97 -8.53 13.26 5.93
C ALA A 97 -8.25 13.91 7.29
N ALA A 98 -8.13 13.13 8.36
CA ALA A 98 -7.78 13.62 9.70
C ALA A 98 -6.39 14.28 9.72
N LYS A 99 -5.38 13.64 9.11
CA LYS A 99 -4.03 14.21 8.97
C LYS A 99 -4.05 15.53 8.19
N SER A 100 -4.83 15.59 7.11
CA SER A 100 -5.01 16.80 6.30
C SER A 100 -5.67 17.93 7.11
N ARG A 101 -6.72 17.62 7.89
CA ARG A 101 -7.34 18.58 8.82
C ARG A 101 -6.34 19.10 9.85
N ARG A 102 -5.59 18.21 10.52
CA ARG A 102 -4.55 18.59 11.49
C ARG A 102 -3.49 19.49 10.86
N ARG A 103 -3.04 19.17 9.63
CA ARG A 103 -2.09 20.00 8.89
C ARG A 103 -2.66 21.38 8.58
N ARG A 104 -3.92 21.46 8.13
CA ARG A 104 -4.59 22.75 7.86
C ARG A 104 -4.76 23.57 9.14
N ALA A 105 -5.10 22.94 10.26
CA ALA A 105 -5.22 23.61 11.55
C ALA A 105 -3.85 24.15 12.01
N LYS A 106 -2.80 23.33 11.97
CA LYS A 106 -1.43 23.73 12.31
C LYS A 106 -0.92 24.88 11.43
N ASN A 107 -1.23 24.84 10.14
CA ASN A 107 -0.81 25.86 9.17
C ASN A 107 -1.81 27.02 9.05
N SER A 108 -2.88 27.02 9.84
CA SER A 108 -3.82 28.14 9.87
C SER A 108 -3.15 29.26 10.63
N THR A 109 -2.80 30.34 9.96
CA THR A 109 -2.20 31.55 10.58
C THR A 109 -3.17 32.31 11.49
N GLY A 110 -4.33 31.72 11.83
CA GLY A 110 -5.44 32.39 12.53
C GLY A 110 -6.13 33.48 11.70
N ARG A 111 -5.57 33.85 10.55
CA ARG A 111 -6.11 34.90 9.69
C ARG A 111 -7.44 34.45 9.10
N LYS A 112 -8.48 35.26 9.30
CA LYS A 112 -9.83 34.99 8.79
C LYS A 112 -9.72 34.69 7.30
N ARG A 113 -10.28 33.55 6.86
CA ARG A 113 -10.32 33.20 5.44
C ARG A 113 -11.03 34.33 4.71
N GLY A 114 -10.28 35.03 3.88
CA GLY A 114 -10.76 36.17 3.10
C GLY A 114 -9.74 36.45 2.01
N ARG A 115 -10.22 37.04 0.91
CA ARG A 115 -9.34 37.63 -0.10
C ARG A 115 -8.35 38.52 0.67
N PRO A 116 -7.03 38.42 0.46
CA PRO A 116 -6.10 39.36 1.07
C PRO A 116 -6.66 40.76 0.79
N LYS A 117 -6.89 41.56 1.84
CA LYS A 117 -7.17 42.98 1.65
C LYS A 117 -5.97 43.48 0.86
N SER A 118 -6.16 43.85 -0.41
CA SER A 118 -5.12 44.57 -1.13
C SER A 118 -5.00 45.90 -0.40
N THR A 119 -4.03 45.99 0.50
CA THR A 119 -3.60 47.26 1.08
C THR A 119 -2.91 48.12 0.04
N GLU A 120 -2.46 47.50 -1.05
CA GLU A 120 -2.00 48.19 -2.25
C GLU A 120 -3.16 49.00 -2.85
N ALA A 121 -2.89 50.28 -3.10
CA ALA A 121 -3.76 51.16 -3.84
C ALA A 121 -4.13 50.50 -5.16
N ARG A 122 -5.40 50.55 -5.54
CA ARG A 122 -5.83 49.86 -6.75
C ARG A 122 -5.12 50.52 -7.95
N PRO A 123 -4.61 49.76 -8.92
CA PRO A 123 -3.78 50.32 -9.98
C PRO A 123 -4.49 51.38 -10.83
N TRP A 124 -5.81 51.31 -10.97
CA TRP A 124 -6.60 52.35 -11.65
C TRP A 124 -6.70 53.66 -10.86
N GLU A 125 -6.67 53.61 -9.53
CA GLU A 125 -6.65 54.81 -8.67
C GLU A 125 -5.30 55.52 -8.80
N LEU A 126 -4.18 54.78 -8.84
CA LEU A 126 -2.84 55.34 -9.06
C LEU A 126 -2.68 55.99 -10.45
N LEU A 127 -3.30 55.41 -11.47
CA LEU A 127 -3.26 55.91 -12.84
C LEU A 127 -4.26 57.05 -13.10
N GLY A 128 -5.09 57.42 -12.11
CA GLY A 128 -6.13 58.44 -12.27
C GLY A 128 -7.20 58.10 -13.31
N ILE A 129 -7.42 56.80 -13.59
CA ILE A 129 -8.39 56.34 -14.60
C ILE A 129 -9.52 55.53 -13.96
N SER A 130 -10.67 55.50 -14.62
CA SER A 130 -11.79 54.69 -14.13
C SER A 130 -11.44 53.19 -14.13
N ARG A 131 -12.00 52.45 -13.17
CA ARG A 131 -11.87 50.98 -13.09
C ARG A 131 -12.24 50.29 -14.41
N ALA A 132 -13.30 50.75 -15.06
CA ALA A 132 -13.77 50.19 -16.33
C ALA A 132 -12.73 50.41 -17.46
N THR A 133 -12.16 51.62 -17.52
CA THR A 133 -11.11 51.96 -18.49
C THR A 133 -9.86 51.10 -18.30
N TYR A 134 -9.44 50.91 -17.05
CA TYR A 134 -8.29 50.07 -16.70
C TYR A 134 -8.48 48.62 -17.19
N PHE A 135 -9.59 47.97 -16.82
CA PHE A 135 -9.84 46.59 -17.25
C PHE A 135 -10.04 46.47 -18.77
N ARG A 136 -10.61 47.48 -19.43
CA ARG A 136 -10.72 47.54 -20.90
C ARG A 136 -9.34 47.64 -21.56
N ARG A 137 -8.45 48.52 -21.09
CA ARG A 137 -7.07 48.63 -21.59
C ARG A 137 -6.29 47.33 -21.36
N LYS A 138 -6.48 46.71 -20.20
CA LYS A 138 -5.87 45.42 -19.85
C LYS A 138 -6.36 44.26 -20.71
N SER A 139 -7.65 44.18 -21.02
CA SER A 139 -8.20 43.14 -21.91
C SER A 139 -7.80 43.34 -23.37
N LEU A 140 -7.59 44.60 -23.79
CA LEU A 140 -7.09 44.95 -25.12
C LEU A 140 -5.56 44.81 -25.26
N GLY A 141 -4.84 44.47 -24.18
CA GLY A 141 -3.38 44.31 -24.19
C GLY A 141 -2.61 45.63 -24.26
N ASN A 142 -3.26 46.76 -24.01
CA ASN A 142 -2.69 48.12 -24.18
C ASN A 142 -1.99 48.66 -22.92
N GLU A 143 -1.98 47.94 -21.81
CA GLU A 143 -1.06 48.27 -20.71
C GLU A 143 0.32 47.74 -21.05
N ALA A 144 1.30 48.65 -21.12
CA ALA A 144 2.70 48.35 -21.35
C ALA A 144 3.06 47.04 -20.63
N LYS A 145 3.54 46.06 -21.40
CA LYS A 145 4.04 44.79 -20.89
C LYS A 145 5.06 45.11 -19.80
N SER A 146 4.63 45.11 -18.54
CA SER A 146 5.53 45.02 -17.40
C SER A 146 6.46 43.85 -17.71
N PRO A 147 7.80 44.00 -17.66
CA PRO A 147 8.72 42.95 -18.05
C PRO A 147 8.31 41.71 -17.26
N LYS A 148 7.79 40.73 -17.99
CA LYS A 148 7.32 39.49 -17.41
C LYS A 148 8.55 38.89 -16.76
N ASN A 149 8.62 38.91 -15.44
CA ASN A 149 9.50 38.01 -14.72
C ASN A 149 9.20 36.61 -15.25
N GLU A 150 10.13 36.07 -16.02
CA GLU A 150 10.14 34.74 -16.60
C GLU A 150 10.26 33.70 -15.49
N THR A 151 9.31 33.67 -14.57
CA THR A 151 8.95 32.40 -13.96
C THR A 151 7.96 31.75 -14.90
N GLU A 152 8.48 31.30 -16.05
CA GLU A 152 7.80 30.33 -16.88
C GLU A 152 7.43 29.17 -15.97
N ASN A 153 6.13 29.05 -15.72
CA ASN A 153 5.59 28.02 -14.87
C ASN A 153 5.76 26.71 -15.64
N ALA A 154 6.88 26.01 -15.41
CA ALA A 154 7.33 24.81 -16.12
C ALA A 154 6.23 23.73 -16.27
N SER A 155 5.20 23.76 -15.43
CA SER A 155 4.00 22.93 -15.56
C SER A 155 3.22 23.11 -16.87
N ARG A 156 3.37 24.22 -17.60
CA ARG A 156 2.68 24.42 -18.89
C ARG A 156 3.33 23.67 -20.05
N HIS A 157 4.63 23.39 -20.01
CA HIS A 157 5.32 22.61 -21.04
C HIS A 157 5.25 21.10 -20.83
N ILE A 158 4.67 20.60 -19.73
CA ILE A 158 4.48 19.16 -19.54
C ILE A 158 3.41 18.60 -20.51
N ILE A 159 2.50 19.44 -21.01
CA ILE A 159 1.46 18.99 -21.94
C ILE A 159 2.05 18.60 -23.31
N ASP A 160 3.23 19.11 -23.66
CA ASP A 160 3.86 18.89 -24.97
C ASP A 160 4.88 17.73 -24.98
N ASN A 161 5.26 17.19 -23.82
CA ASN A 161 6.10 15.98 -23.73
C ASN A 161 5.27 14.69 -23.86
N ARG A 162 4.52 14.58 -24.97
CA ARG A 162 3.58 13.48 -25.24
C ARG A 162 4.21 12.28 -25.95
N GLU A 163 5.51 12.35 -26.23
CA GLU A 163 6.28 11.33 -26.97
C GLU A 163 7.49 10.82 -26.17
N ARG A 164 7.34 10.59 -24.86
CA ARG A 164 8.33 9.78 -24.14
C ARG A 164 7.94 8.31 -24.33
N ASP A 165 8.83 7.56 -24.99
CA ASP A 165 8.81 6.09 -25.15
C ASP A 165 7.96 5.50 -26.29
N GLY A 166 7.60 6.29 -27.32
CA GLY A 166 6.96 5.76 -28.54
C GLY A 166 5.50 5.29 -28.36
N ILE A 167 4.88 5.56 -27.21
CA ILE A 167 3.48 5.25 -26.94
C ILE A 167 2.64 6.51 -27.12
N SER A 168 2.03 6.67 -28.30
CA SER A 168 1.07 7.75 -28.57
C SER A 168 -0.21 7.51 -27.77
N VAL A 169 -0.40 8.27 -26.68
CA VAL A 169 -1.63 8.22 -25.90
C VAL A 169 -2.69 9.07 -26.62
N SER A 170 -3.47 8.42 -27.49
CA SER A 170 -4.60 9.06 -28.16
C SER A 170 -5.55 9.64 -27.12
N ARG A 171 -5.99 10.88 -27.35
CA ARG A 171 -6.90 11.59 -26.45
C ARG A 171 -8.20 10.78 -26.40
N VAL A 172 -8.43 10.07 -25.30
CA VAL A 172 -9.71 9.41 -25.03
C VAL A 172 -10.77 10.50 -25.09
N GLN A 173 -11.50 10.57 -26.20
CA GLN A 173 -12.68 11.41 -26.32
C GLN A 173 -13.70 10.81 -25.36
N VAL A 174 -13.86 11.43 -24.21
CA VAL A 174 -15.01 11.17 -23.33
C VAL A 174 -16.23 11.62 -24.12
N ARG A 175 -16.81 10.72 -24.91
CA ARG A 175 -18.13 10.93 -25.50
C ARG A 175 -19.08 11.11 -24.33
N ALA A 176 -19.64 12.31 -24.19
CA ALA A 176 -20.71 12.57 -23.26
C ALA A 176 -21.83 11.56 -23.56
N ARG A 177 -22.10 10.64 -22.63
CA ARG A 177 -23.26 9.75 -22.74
C ARG A 177 -24.51 10.63 -22.61
N PRO A 178 -25.37 10.74 -23.63
CA PRO A 178 -26.58 11.57 -23.56
C PRO A 178 -27.64 10.99 -22.61
N ASP A 179 -27.47 9.76 -22.12
CA ASP A 179 -28.54 9.02 -21.44
C ASP A 179 -28.53 9.15 -19.90
N LEU A 180 -27.76 10.10 -19.34
CA LEU A 180 -27.81 10.35 -17.90
C LEU A 180 -29.00 11.25 -17.55
N VAL A 181 -30.18 10.63 -17.54
CA VAL A 181 -31.41 11.16 -16.95
C VAL A 181 -31.10 11.64 -15.54
N LYS A 182 -31.24 12.95 -15.30
CA LYS A 182 -31.13 13.53 -13.97
C LYS A 182 -32.19 12.87 -13.08
N PRO A 183 -31.83 12.26 -11.94
CA PRO A 183 -32.84 11.76 -11.01
C PRO A 183 -33.64 12.96 -10.50
N THR A 184 -34.92 12.97 -10.83
CA THR A 184 -35.93 13.86 -10.25
C THR A 184 -35.89 13.68 -8.74
N ARG A 185 -35.78 14.78 -8.00
CA ARG A 185 -35.91 14.83 -6.54
C ARG A 185 -37.35 14.47 -6.15
N GLY A 186 -37.68 13.18 -6.14
CA GLY A 186 -38.90 12.63 -5.55
C GLY A 186 -38.66 12.31 -4.08
N ALA A 187 -39.58 12.77 -3.24
CA ALA A 187 -39.59 12.65 -1.80
C ALA A 187 -39.38 11.21 -1.32
N ILE A 188 -38.43 11.01 -0.40
CA ILE A 188 -38.26 9.75 0.34
C ILE A 188 -38.96 9.96 1.69
N ALA A 189 -40.12 9.32 1.84
CA ALA A 189 -40.77 9.14 3.14
C ALA A 189 -39.99 8.12 3.99
N PRO A 190 -39.89 8.29 5.32
CA PRO A 190 -39.27 7.30 6.20
C PRO A 190 -40.28 6.20 6.55
N ALA A 191 -40.15 5.02 5.93
CA ALA A 191 -40.78 3.80 6.42
C ALA A 191 -39.90 3.19 7.52
N PHE A 192 -40.27 3.43 8.78
CA PHE A 192 -39.78 2.66 9.91
C PHE A 192 -40.45 1.28 9.90
N GLY A 193 -39.65 0.23 9.71
CA GLY A 193 -40.05 -1.17 9.90
C GLY A 193 -39.16 -1.84 10.97
N PRO A 194 -39.68 -2.85 11.69
CA PRO A 194 -39.13 -3.30 12.96
C PRO A 194 -37.87 -4.15 12.83
N THR A 195 -37.00 -3.96 13.82
CA THR A 195 -35.74 -4.65 14.08
C THR A 195 -35.98 -6.14 14.32
N VAL A 196 -35.57 -7.01 13.40
CA VAL A 196 -35.47 -8.46 13.64
C VAL A 196 -34.13 -8.75 14.30
N ALA A 197 -34.16 -9.19 15.55
CA ALA A 197 -33.01 -9.64 16.31
C ALA A 197 -32.48 -10.96 15.73
N LEU A 198 -31.31 -10.91 15.07
CA LEU A 198 -30.56 -12.11 14.69
C LEU A 198 -29.68 -12.53 15.88
N ALA A 199 -30.07 -13.62 16.55
CA ALA A 199 -29.24 -14.31 17.51
C ALA A 199 -28.05 -14.97 16.79
N GLY A 200 -26.85 -14.38 16.95
CA GLY A 200 -25.61 -14.91 16.41
C GLY A 200 -25.07 -16.04 17.27
N ALA A 201 -25.11 -17.27 16.76
CA ALA A 201 -24.36 -18.40 17.29
C ALA A 201 -22.85 -18.16 17.06
N VAL A 202 -22.11 -17.90 18.14
CA VAL A 202 -20.66 -17.74 18.13
C VAL A 202 -20.03 -19.15 18.07
N LEU A 203 -19.68 -19.60 16.86
CA LEU A 203 -18.82 -20.76 16.68
C LEU A 203 -17.38 -20.40 17.09
N VAL A 204 -17.06 -20.69 18.34
CA VAL A 204 -15.70 -20.64 18.90
C VAL A 204 -14.85 -21.70 18.19
N ARG A 205 -14.02 -21.29 17.22
CA ARG A 205 -13.03 -22.17 16.62
C ARG A 205 -11.87 -22.39 17.59
N PRO A 206 -11.36 -23.64 17.72
CA PRO A 206 -10.24 -23.94 18.61
C PRO A 206 -8.97 -23.22 18.12
N ARG A 207 -8.42 -22.39 19.01
CA ARG A 207 -7.20 -21.63 18.80
C ARG A 207 -6.00 -22.57 18.95
N LEU A 208 -5.45 -23.02 17.83
CA LEU A 208 -4.14 -23.69 17.78
C LEU A 208 -3.08 -22.70 18.29
N ARG A 209 -2.74 -22.83 19.57
CA ARG A 209 -1.72 -22.06 20.27
C ARG A 209 -0.35 -22.58 19.84
N MET A 210 0.14 -22.12 18.69
CA MET A 210 1.55 -22.31 18.31
C MET A 210 2.40 -21.57 19.34
N HIS A 211 3.04 -22.30 20.24
CA HIS A 211 4.13 -21.78 21.06
C HIS A 211 5.29 -21.41 20.12
N LEU A 212 5.33 -20.15 19.69
CA LEU A 212 6.55 -19.53 19.18
C LEU A 212 7.53 -19.47 20.35
N ASN A 213 8.26 -20.55 20.59
CA ASN A 213 9.45 -20.52 21.43
C ASN A 213 10.48 -19.70 20.67
N TYR A 214 10.48 -18.40 20.97
CA TYR A 214 11.52 -17.47 20.56
C TYR A 214 12.82 -17.98 21.18
N PHE A 215 13.70 -18.44 20.31
CA PHE A 215 15.01 -18.98 20.63
C PHE A 215 15.87 -17.86 21.19
N GLU A 216 15.93 -17.74 22.52
CA GLU A 216 17.00 -17.00 23.20
C GLU A 216 18.32 -17.70 22.87
N GLY A 217 19.17 -17.01 22.13
CA GLY A 217 20.47 -17.52 21.72
C GLY A 217 21.37 -17.78 22.92
N LYS A 218 21.56 -19.07 23.26
CA LYS A 218 22.74 -19.51 24.00
C LYS A 218 23.96 -19.43 23.09
N LYS A 219 24.78 -18.41 23.30
CA LYS A 219 26.19 -18.38 22.87
C LYS A 219 27.04 -19.17 23.86
N GLY A 220 27.99 -19.95 23.34
CA GLY A 220 29.08 -20.60 24.07
C GLY A 220 28.72 -22.02 24.53
N GLY A 221 29.55 -23.04 24.34
CA GLY A 221 30.92 -23.15 23.86
C GLY A 221 31.40 -24.59 24.08
N THR A 222 32.52 -24.95 23.43
CA THR A 222 33.43 -26.09 23.71
C THR A 222 32.79 -27.48 23.67
N GLY A 223 33.07 -28.35 22.70
CA GLY A 223 34.40 -28.78 22.28
C GLY A 223 34.62 -30.17 22.88
N GLU A 224 34.22 -31.22 22.17
CA GLU A 224 34.57 -32.61 22.49
C GLU A 224 35.01 -33.32 21.21
N THR A 225 36.30 -33.65 21.20
CA THR A 225 36.96 -34.52 20.24
C THR A 225 36.67 -35.97 20.61
N SER A 226 35.86 -36.67 19.81
CA SER A 226 35.68 -38.12 19.95
C SER A 226 36.84 -38.84 19.27
N THR A 227 37.68 -39.46 20.09
CA THR A 227 38.75 -40.39 19.71
C THR A 227 38.18 -41.68 19.13
N THR A 228 38.63 -42.03 17.93
CA THR A 228 38.39 -43.32 17.26
C THR A 228 39.23 -44.40 17.96
N THR A 229 38.59 -45.38 18.61
CA THR A 229 39.26 -46.60 19.08
C THR A 229 39.05 -47.68 18.02
N THR A 230 40.09 -47.94 17.25
CA THR A 230 40.21 -49.07 16.32
C THR A 230 40.79 -50.24 17.10
N THR A 231 39.96 -51.22 17.42
CA THR A 231 40.42 -52.51 17.96
C THR A 231 40.77 -53.40 16.77
N MET A 232 42.07 -53.70 16.59
CA MET A 232 42.53 -54.72 15.66
C MET A 232 42.45 -56.09 16.33
N ASP A 233 41.73 -57.00 15.67
CA ASP A 233 41.84 -58.44 15.85
C ASP A 233 43.21 -58.92 15.39
N ALA A 234 43.87 -59.73 16.19
CA ALA A 234 44.90 -60.66 15.74
C ALA A 234 45.09 -61.80 16.74
N GLY A 235 44.95 -63.03 16.22
CA GLY A 235 45.73 -64.20 16.63
C GLY A 235 45.24 -64.96 17.85
#